data_AF-V8NNB9-F1
#
_entry.id   AF-V8NNB9-F1
#
_cell.length_a   1.000
_cell.length_b   1.000
_cell.length_c   1.000
_cell.angle_alpha   90.00
_cell.angle_beta   90.00
_cell.angle_gamma   90.00
#
_symmetry.space_group_name_H-M   'P 1'
#
loop_
_entity.id
_entity.type
_entity.pdbx_description
1 polymer ?
#
loop_
_entity_poly.entity_id
_entity_poly.type
_entity_poly.pdbx_seq_one_letter_code
_entity_poly.pdbx_strand_id
1 'polypeptide(L)'
;MGRFYQWEPFTDGYVQLSEDPDTHLPGHFLVWGSQRCELNCRPLGYRFYVRHTEKTPGCDGILGSNRTLDKCGVCGGDHTACKLVSGNYSETNVPIGYHRILQIPAGASQIQVR
;
A
#
# COMPACT_ATOMS: atom_id res chain seq x y z
N MET A 1 -5.61 10.47 -2.69
CA MET A 1 -6.29 10.59 -1.38
C MET A 1 -6.11 9.28 -0.65
N GLY A 2 -5.24 9.23 0.36
CA GLY A 2 -5.08 8.02 1.18
C GLY A 2 -6.15 7.99 2.27
N ARG A 3 -6.71 6.81 2.55
CA ARG A 3 -7.51 6.58 3.77
C ARG A 3 -6.62 5.98 4.83
N PHE A 4 -6.76 6.44 6.06
CA PHE A 4 -6.15 5.81 7.22
C PHE A 4 -7.02 4.61 7.63
N TYR A 5 -6.37 3.50 7.96
CA TYR A 5 -7.02 2.30 8.44
C TYR A 5 -6.59 2.01 9.87
N GLN A 6 -7.50 1.47 10.65
CA GLN A 6 -7.22 0.93 11.96
C GLN A 6 -7.04 -0.59 11.82
N TRP A 7 -5.92 -1.10 12.32
CA TRP A 7 -5.43 -2.45 12.05
C TRP A 7 -5.61 -3.36 13.26
N GLU A 8 -5.97 -4.62 13.04
CA GLU A 8 -5.99 -5.67 14.07
C GLU A 8 -5.15 -6.90 13.66
N PRO A 9 -4.52 -7.59 14.62
CA PRO A 9 -3.78 -8.83 14.36
C PRO A 9 -4.72 -9.92 13.82
N PHE A 10 -4.24 -10.68 12.83
CA PHE A 10 -4.99 -11.82 12.30
C PHE A 10 -4.78 -13.06 13.19
N THR A 11 -5.81 -13.49 13.91
CA THR A 11 -5.83 -14.79 14.61
C THR A 11 -6.51 -15.83 13.72
N ASP A 12 -5.71 -16.69 13.07
CA ASP A 12 -6.26 -17.90 12.46
C ASP A 12 -6.64 -18.85 13.60
N GLY A 13 -7.92 -19.17 13.70
CA GLY A 13 -8.54 -19.60 14.95
C GLY A 13 -7.95 -20.89 15.50
N TYR A 14 -7.21 -20.80 16.61
CA TYR A 14 -7.18 -21.85 17.64
C TYR A 14 -6.94 -21.21 19.00
N VAL A 15 -7.96 -21.29 19.85
CA VAL A 15 -7.89 -20.99 21.27
C VAL A 15 -7.63 -22.31 21.97
N GLN A 16 -6.50 -22.46 22.65
CA GLN A 16 -6.32 -23.52 23.63
C GLN A 16 -6.61 -22.93 25.02
N LEU A 17 -7.56 -23.54 25.73
CA LEU A 17 -7.84 -23.26 27.14
C LEU A 17 -6.70 -23.87 27.97
N SER A 18 -5.86 -23.05 28.59
CA SER A 18 -5.04 -23.50 29.72
C SER A 18 -5.45 -22.70 30.95
N GLU A 19 -5.91 -23.40 31.99
CA GLU A 19 -6.07 -22.84 33.34
C GLU A 19 -4.66 -22.68 33.94
N ASP A 20 -4.19 -21.44 34.08
CA ASP A 20 -2.97 -21.14 34.81
C ASP A 20 -3.28 -21.08 36.32
N PRO A 21 -2.66 -21.91 37.17
CA PRO A 21 -2.99 -21.98 38.60
C PRO A 21 -2.62 -20.73 39.41
N ASP A 22 -1.88 -19.77 38.85
CA ASP A 22 -1.36 -18.61 39.61
C ASP A 22 -2.13 -17.28 39.44
N THR A 23 -3.17 -17.21 38.60
CA THR A 23 -3.95 -15.96 38.45
C THR A 23 -5.45 -16.17 38.67
N HIS A 24 -5.93 -15.79 39.86
CA HIS A 24 -7.34 -15.80 40.26
C HIS A 24 -8.20 -14.71 39.54
N LEU A 25 -8.04 -14.51 38.23
CA LEU A 25 -8.85 -13.55 37.47
C LEU A 25 -9.69 -14.28 36.40
N PRO A 26 -11.03 -14.31 36.52
CA PRO A 26 -11.88 -14.87 35.48
C PRO A 26 -11.88 -13.94 34.25
N GLY A 27 -11.45 -14.47 33.11
CA GLY A 27 -11.72 -13.88 31.79
C GLY A 27 -10.54 -13.27 31.04
N HIS A 28 -9.29 -13.50 31.44
CA HIS A 28 -8.13 -13.06 30.65
C HIS A 28 -7.61 -14.16 29.73
N PHE A 29 -7.64 -13.88 28.43
CA PHE A 29 -7.14 -14.75 27.37
C PHE A 29 -5.66 -14.46 27.14
N LEU A 30 -4.78 -15.41 27.44
CA LEU A 30 -3.36 -15.28 27.11
C LEU A 30 -3.12 -15.84 25.71
N VAL A 31 -3.02 -14.96 24.72
CA VAL A 31 -2.56 -15.29 23.37
C VAL A 31 -1.05 -15.53 23.46
N TRP A 32 -0.64 -16.79 23.48
CA TRP A 32 0.77 -17.17 23.35
C TRP A 32 1.22 -16.96 21.90
N GLY A 33 1.72 -15.77 21.63
CA GLY A 33 2.35 -15.41 20.37
C GLY A 33 2.40 -13.91 20.21
N SER A 34 3.59 -13.33 20.33
CA SER A 34 3.85 -11.94 20.00
C SER A 34 3.77 -11.70 18.49
N GLN A 35 2.63 -11.93 17.86
CA GLN A 35 2.39 -11.40 16.54
C GLN A 35 2.10 -9.91 16.68
N ARG A 36 3.19 -9.12 16.73
CA ARG A 36 3.13 -7.69 16.48
C ARG A 36 2.42 -7.46 15.15
N CYS A 37 1.82 -6.27 14.96
CA CYS A 37 1.23 -5.79 13.70
C CYS A 37 2.22 -5.68 12.53
N GLU A 38 3.28 -6.49 12.55
CA GLU A 38 4.27 -6.67 11.53
C GLU A 38 3.78 -7.78 10.61
N LEU A 39 3.53 -9.02 11.06
CA LEU A 39 3.48 -10.12 10.08
C LEU A 39 2.14 -10.34 9.35
N ASN A 40 0.99 -10.16 10.02
CA ASN A 40 -0.33 -10.39 9.43
C ASN A 40 -1.40 -9.46 10.05
N CYS A 41 -1.78 -8.41 9.34
CA CYS A 41 -2.83 -7.48 9.76
C CYS A 41 -4.01 -7.51 8.80
N ARG A 42 -5.22 -7.34 9.33
CA ARG A 42 -6.40 -6.97 8.54
C ARG A 42 -6.92 -5.61 9.00
N PRO A 43 -7.45 -4.78 8.08
CA PRO A 43 -8.13 -3.55 8.49
C PRO A 43 -9.49 -3.90 9.11
N LEU A 44 -9.85 -3.21 10.19
CA LEU A 44 -11.17 -3.36 10.81
C LEU A 44 -12.28 -3.09 9.79
N GLY A 45 -13.13 -4.11 9.55
CA GLY A 45 -14.26 -4.01 8.62
C GLY A 45 -13.95 -4.29 7.15
N TYR A 46 -12.72 -4.71 6.78
CA TYR A 46 -12.34 -5.02 5.40
C TYR A 46 -11.77 -6.44 5.26
N ARG A 47 -12.00 -7.06 4.10
CA ARG A 47 -11.49 -8.42 3.78
C ARG A 47 -10.31 -8.34 2.80
N PHE A 48 -9.16 -7.86 3.27
CA PHE A 48 -7.89 -8.08 2.57
C PHE A 48 -6.77 -8.36 3.58
N TYR A 49 -5.80 -9.18 3.19
CA TYR A 49 -4.73 -9.70 4.05
C TYR A 49 -3.40 -9.06 3.67
N VAL A 50 -2.65 -8.57 4.66
CA VAL A 50 -1.25 -8.19 4.47
C VAL A 50 -0.40 -9.34 4.98
N ARG A 51 0.32 -10.04 4.10
CA ARG A 51 1.32 -11.06 4.48
C ARG A 51 2.69 -10.40 4.48
N HIS A 52 3.43 -10.46 5.58
CA HIS A 52 4.88 -10.25 5.50
C HIS A 52 5.49 -11.41 4.73
N THR A 53 6.06 -11.10 3.57
CA THR A 53 6.72 -12.08 2.70
C THR A 53 8.09 -11.53 2.34
N GLU A 54 9.10 -12.40 2.36
CA GLU A 54 10.47 -12.08 1.93
C GLU A 54 10.52 -11.56 0.48
N LYS A 55 9.50 -11.90 -0.32
CA LYS A 55 9.38 -11.54 -1.73
C LYS A 55 8.16 -10.68 -1.98
N THR A 56 8.31 -9.62 -2.75
CA THR A 56 7.19 -8.80 -3.21
C THR A 56 6.62 -9.36 -4.52
N PRO A 57 5.31 -9.20 -4.77
CA PRO A 57 4.76 -9.47 -6.09
C PRO A 57 5.32 -8.46 -7.09
N GLY A 58 5.71 -8.94 -8.27
CA GLY A 58 6.02 -8.05 -9.39
C GLY A 58 4.75 -7.39 -9.94
N CYS A 59 4.93 -6.49 -10.91
CA CYS A 59 3.81 -5.82 -11.58
C CYS A 59 2.87 -6.78 -12.34
N ASP A 60 3.29 -8.02 -12.55
CA ASP A 60 2.53 -9.11 -13.16
C ASP A 60 1.68 -9.89 -12.13
N GLY A 61 1.73 -9.50 -10.85
CA GLY A 61 1.02 -10.17 -9.76
C GLY A 61 1.70 -11.46 -9.28
N ILE A 62 2.85 -11.83 -9.83
CA ILE A 62 3.56 -13.06 -9.48
C ILE A 62 4.56 -12.76 -8.35
N LEU A 63 4.48 -13.54 -7.26
CA LEU A 63 5.36 -13.39 -6.10
C LEU A 63 6.82 -13.68 -6.47
N GLY A 64 7.71 -12.71 -6.29
CA GLY A 64 9.14 -12.88 -6.56
C GLY A 64 9.52 -12.91 -8.04
N SER A 65 8.65 -12.45 -8.95
CA SER A 65 8.97 -12.33 -10.38
C SER A 65 10.00 -11.24 -10.68
N ASN A 66 10.24 -10.33 -9.72
CA ASN A 66 11.09 -9.14 -9.87
C ASN A 66 10.72 -8.25 -11.06
N ARG A 67 9.53 -8.42 -11.65
CA ARG A 67 9.06 -7.57 -12.74
C ARG A 67 8.61 -6.22 -12.20
N THR A 68 9.11 -5.16 -12.82
CA THR A 68 8.77 -3.78 -12.49
C THR A 68 8.04 -3.11 -13.65
N LEU A 69 7.27 -2.07 -13.32
CA LEU A 69 6.71 -1.17 -14.34
C LEU A 69 7.85 -0.36 -14.96
N ASP A 70 7.81 -0.21 -16.27
CA ASP A 70 8.67 0.72 -16.98
C ASP A 70 8.19 2.17 -16.77
N LYS A 71 8.92 3.14 -17.33
CA LYS A 71 8.55 4.57 -17.25
C LYS A 71 7.20 4.89 -17.88
N CYS A 72 6.72 4.06 -18.79
CA CYS A 72 5.42 4.18 -19.46
C CYS A 72 4.28 3.55 -18.66
N GLY A 73 4.57 2.91 -17.52
CA GLY A 73 3.57 2.19 -16.73
C GLY A 73 3.23 0.81 -17.32
N VAL A 74 4.08 0.26 -18.18
CA VAL A 74 3.92 -1.08 -18.76
C VAL A 74 4.77 -2.08 -17.97
N CYS A 75 4.15 -3.18 -17.56
CA CYS A 75 4.85 -4.21 -16.79
C CYS A 75 5.88 -4.97 -17.65
N GLY A 76 7.16 -4.87 -17.30
CA GLY A 76 8.24 -5.43 -18.11
C GLY A 76 8.36 -4.77 -19.49
N GLY A 77 7.91 -3.51 -19.61
CA GLY A 77 8.03 -2.75 -20.84
C GLY A 77 9.46 -2.32 -21.16
N ASP A 78 9.67 -1.89 -22.41
CA ASP A 78 10.97 -1.49 -22.96
C ASP A 78 11.14 0.04 -23.03
N HIS A 79 10.24 0.81 -22.42
CA HIS A 79 10.18 2.28 -22.46
C HIS A 79 9.77 2.90 -23.79
N THR A 80 9.26 2.14 -24.77
CA THR A 80 8.91 2.68 -26.10
C THR A 80 7.42 2.99 -26.27
N ALA A 81 6.57 2.50 -25.36
CA ALA A 81 5.11 2.65 -25.44
C ALA A 81 4.59 4.07 -25.18
N CYS A 82 5.44 4.99 -24.73
CA CYS A 82 5.09 6.35 -24.38
C CYS A 82 6.16 7.35 -24.83
N LYS A 83 5.81 8.64 -24.77
CA LYS A 83 6.73 9.75 -25.06
C LYS A 83 6.83 10.70 -23.87
N LEU A 84 8.00 11.30 -23.70
CA LEU A 84 8.21 12.35 -22.70
C LEU A 84 7.52 13.65 -23.15
N VAL A 85 6.75 14.26 -22.26
CA VAL A 85 6.16 15.59 -22.45
C VAL A 85 6.66 16.49 -21.32
N SER A 86 7.23 17.63 -21.67
CA SER A 86 7.75 18.62 -20.71
C SER A 86 7.37 20.03 -21.11
N GLY A 87 7.33 20.93 -20.13
CA GLY A 87 7.00 22.34 -20.33
C GLY A 87 7.31 23.16 -19.08
N ASN A 88 7.36 24.48 -19.23
CA ASN A 88 7.53 25.44 -18.13
C ASN A 88 6.39 26.47 -18.19
N TYR A 89 5.89 26.86 -17.03
CA TYR A 89 4.89 27.91 -16.87
C TYR A 89 5.52 29.11 -16.16
N SER A 90 5.63 30.25 -16.86
CA SER A 90 6.31 31.45 -16.37
C SER A 90 5.46 32.72 -16.48
N GLU A 91 4.13 32.59 -16.50
CA GLU A 91 3.23 33.75 -16.57
C GLU A 91 3.23 34.50 -15.24
N THR A 92 3.42 35.82 -15.30
CA THR A 92 3.55 36.69 -14.11
C THR A 92 2.31 37.54 -13.87
N ASN A 93 1.48 37.78 -14.89
CA ASN A 93 0.27 38.59 -14.78
C ASN A 93 -0.97 37.72 -14.51
N VAL A 94 -0.89 36.90 -13.47
CA VAL A 94 -1.97 35.99 -13.09
C VAL A 94 -2.78 36.62 -11.94
N PRO A 95 -4.10 36.80 -12.08
CA PRO A 95 -4.95 37.28 -10.99
C PRO A 95 -4.83 36.42 -9.74
N ILE A 96 -5.13 36.97 -8.56
CA ILE A 96 -5.10 36.19 -7.32
C ILE A 96 -6.15 35.06 -7.40
N GLY A 97 -5.69 33.81 -7.28
CA GLY A 97 -6.57 32.65 -7.28
C GLY A 97 -5.90 31.36 -7.74
N TYR A 98 -6.70 30.31 -7.86
CA TYR A 98 -6.29 29.03 -8.42
C TYR A 98 -6.52 29.04 -9.93
N HIS A 99 -5.45 28.77 -10.68
CA HIS A 99 -5.48 28.76 -12.13
C HIS A 99 -5.06 27.39 -12.66
N ARG A 100 -5.75 26.92 -13.70
CA ARG A 100 -5.38 25.70 -14.41
C ARG A 100 -4.28 26.02 -15.40
N ILE A 101 -3.05 25.63 -15.07
CA ILE A 101 -1.87 25.82 -15.93
C ILE A 101 -1.66 24.69 -16.95
N LEU A 102 -2.11 23.48 -16.61
CA LEU A 102 -2.00 22.29 -17.44
C LEU A 102 -3.07 21.27 -17.06
N GLN A 103 -3.52 20.49 -18.04
CA GLN A 103 -4.30 19.28 -17.80
C GLN A 103 -3.44 18.06 -18.14
N ILE A 104 -3.21 17.20 -17.14
CA ILE A 104 -2.46 15.95 -17.33
C ILE A 104 -3.37 14.95 -18.06
N PRO A 105 -2.96 14.41 -19.23
CA PRO A 105 -3.79 13.48 -19.99
C PRO A 105 -3.92 12.13 -19.27
N ALA A 106 -5.01 11.42 -19.56
CA ALA A 106 -5.20 10.06 -19.07
C ALA A 106 -4.06 9.15 -19.58
N GLY A 107 -3.57 8.27 -18.71
CA GLY A 107 -2.44 7.38 -19.02
C GLY A 107 -1.05 8.01 -18.86
N ALA A 108 -0.94 9.28 -18.45
CA ALA A 108 0.35 9.85 -18.09
C ALA A 108 0.95 9.17 -16.85
N SER A 109 2.21 8.76 -16.96
CA SER A 109 3.02 8.17 -15.90
C SER A 109 4.23 9.05 -15.59
N GLN A 110 4.90 8.82 -14.45
CA GLN A 110 6.15 9.51 -14.08
C GLN A 110 6.04 11.06 -14.07
N ILE A 111 4.91 11.59 -13.60
CA ILE A 111 4.62 13.03 -13.58
C ILE A 111 5.52 13.74 -12.55
N GLN A 112 6.23 14.77 -12.99
CA GLN A 112 7.04 15.63 -12.12
C GLN A 112 6.63 17.10 -12.30
N VAL A 113 6.32 17.77 -11.20
CA VAL A 113 6.03 19.21 -11.15
C VAL A 113 7.06 19.84 -10.20
N ARG A 114 7.75 20.88 -10.65
CA ARG A 114 8.76 21.64 -9.90
C ARG A 114 8.48 23.12 -10.01
#